data_AF-A0A9X2QHE7-F1
#
_entry.id   AF-A0A9X2QHE7-F1
#
_cell.length_a   1.000
_cell.length_b   1.000
_cell.length_c   1.000
_cell.angle_alpha   90.00
_cell.angle_beta   90.00
_cell.angle_gamma   90.00
#
_symmetry.space_group_name_H-M   'P 1'
#
loop_
_entity.id
_entity.type
_entity.pdbx_description
1 polymer ?
#
loop_
_entity_poly.entity_id
_entity_poly.type
_entity_poly.pdbx_seq_one_letter_code
_entity_poly.pdbx_strand_id
1 'polypeptide(L)'
;MSLITTFSAAAQAQVVTLNKGGYTLSYDCTNRTALRYEYVLQADTGSAARPSSFNLDTELPSGCAGQTSSASYASVRSGYDRGHLVTSNHMDYNTTYIRRANLMSNIVPQVASFNQGIWVRAEEVAECYRKRPSLWGRHLQRHDQRLLSHQSWHPHAGFFLEDHHHGQSKWRLSGHQLAHSKQRHARIAGQLHRQHQ
;
A
#
# COMPACT_ATOMS: atom_id res chain seq x y z
N MET A 1 22.80 48.43 -10.74
CA MET A 1 23.00 47.05 -10.23
C MET A 1 21.62 46.42 -10.10
N SER A 2 21.21 45.58 -11.04
CA SER A 2 19.94 44.85 -10.97
C SER A 2 20.16 43.51 -10.30
N LEU A 3 19.50 43.30 -9.16
CA LEU A 3 19.46 42.00 -8.47
C LEU A 3 18.53 41.07 -9.24
N ILE A 4 19.11 40.03 -9.87
CA ILE A 4 18.34 38.92 -10.43
C ILE A 4 18.02 37.98 -9.26
N THR A 5 16.79 38.03 -8.78
CA THR A 5 16.27 37.07 -7.80
C THR A 5 15.96 35.77 -8.52
N THR A 6 16.81 34.75 -8.39
CA THR A 6 16.53 33.41 -8.89
C THR A 6 15.54 32.73 -7.95
N PHE A 7 14.30 32.58 -8.40
CA PHE A 7 13.34 31.71 -7.72
C PHE A 7 13.74 30.25 -8.00
N SER A 8 14.27 29.55 -6.98
CA SER A 8 14.37 28.10 -7.03
C SER A 8 12.96 27.51 -7.04
N ALA A 9 12.51 27.02 -8.19
CA ALA A 9 11.31 26.19 -8.26
C ALA A 9 11.57 24.95 -7.41
N ALA A 10 10.85 24.81 -6.30
CA ALA A 10 10.83 23.56 -5.55
C ALA A 10 10.41 22.45 -6.52
N ALA A 11 11.28 21.45 -6.72
CA ALA A 11 10.96 20.30 -7.56
C ALA A 11 9.66 19.68 -7.05
N GLN A 12 8.60 19.77 -7.85
CA GLN A 12 7.31 19.17 -7.51
C GLN A 12 7.49 17.66 -7.45
N ALA A 13 6.98 17.02 -6.38
CA ALA A 13 7.07 15.57 -6.24
C ALA A 13 6.39 14.90 -7.44
N GLN A 14 7.14 14.09 -8.19
CA GLN A 14 6.60 13.37 -9.33
C GLN A 14 5.77 12.19 -8.81
N VAL A 15 4.44 12.34 -8.80
CA VAL A 15 3.52 11.28 -8.41
C VAL A 15 2.90 10.65 -9.65
N VAL A 16 2.97 9.32 -9.74
CA VAL A 16 2.42 8.52 -10.85
C VAL A 16 1.37 7.53 -10.36
N THR A 17 0.47 7.13 -11.25
CA THR A 17 -0.43 5.99 -10.99
C THR A 17 0.17 4.74 -11.59
N LEU A 18 0.41 3.72 -10.75
CA LEU A 18 0.88 2.41 -11.17
C LEU A 18 -0.31 1.44 -11.23
N ASN A 19 -0.64 0.96 -12.42
CA ASN A 19 -1.62 -0.11 -12.58
C ASN A 19 -0.91 -1.47 -12.53
N LYS A 20 -1.16 -2.24 -11.47
CA LYS A 20 -0.56 -3.57 -11.25
C LYS A 20 -1.49 -4.73 -11.64
N GLY A 21 -2.63 -4.43 -12.26
CA GLY A 21 -3.66 -5.38 -12.66
C GLY A 21 -4.72 -5.51 -11.58
N GLY A 22 -4.44 -6.27 -10.52
CA GLY A 22 -5.38 -6.47 -9.41
C GLY A 22 -5.56 -5.27 -8.48
N TYR A 23 -4.67 -4.28 -8.56
CA TYR A 23 -4.71 -3.06 -7.75
C TYR A 23 -4.00 -1.90 -8.45
N THR A 24 -4.26 -0.69 -7.97
CA THR A 24 -3.56 0.53 -8.38
C THR A 24 -2.84 1.16 -7.19
N LEU A 25 -1.74 1.86 -7.46
CA LEU A 25 -1.01 2.66 -6.50
C LEU A 25 -0.87 4.09 -7.00
N SER A 26 -1.05 5.09 -6.13
CA SER A 26 -0.44 6.40 -6.33
C SER A 26 0.96 6.36 -5.72
N TYR A 27 2.00 6.55 -6.53
CA TYR A 27 3.39 6.34 -6.17
C TYR A 27 4.20 7.63 -6.33
N ASP A 28 4.95 8.00 -5.29
CA ASP A 28 5.84 9.15 -5.30
C ASP A 28 7.23 8.70 -5.75
N CYS A 29 7.60 9.06 -6.99
CA CYS A 29 8.89 8.73 -7.60
C CYS A 29 10.06 9.43 -6.91
N THR A 30 9.83 10.60 -6.31
CA THR A 30 10.87 11.35 -5.59
C THR A 30 11.21 10.64 -4.28
N ASN A 31 10.18 10.23 -3.53
CA ASN A 31 10.32 9.57 -2.23
C ASN A 31 10.36 8.04 -2.30
N ARG A 32 10.24 7.48 -3.51
CA ARG A 32 10.31 6.03 -3.79
C ARG A 32 9.31 5.22 -2.95
N THR A 33 8.10 5.75 -2.73
CA THR A 33 7.09 5.12 -1.87
C THR A 33 5.66 5.31 -2.38
N ALA A 34 4.82 4.31 -2.16
CA ALA A 34 3.39 4.41 -2.45
C ALA A 34 2.68 5.30 -1.41
N LEU A 35 1.89 6.24 -1.90
CA LEU A 35 1.09 7.18 -1.11
C LEU A 35 -0.32 6.67 -0.85
N ARG A 36 -0.90 5.96 -1.82
CA ARG A 36 -2.27 5.42 -1.81
C ARG A 36 -2.31 4.10 -2.57
N TYR A 37 -3.16 3.19 -2.13
CA TYR A 37 -3.48 1.95 -2.85
C TYR A 37 -4.99 1.83 -3.00
N GLU A 38 -5.43 1.15 -4.06
CA GLU A 38 -6.84 0.87 -4.31
C GLU A 38 -7.03 -0.46 -5.04
N TYR A 39 -8.06 -1.22 -4.66
CA TYR A 39 -8.46 -2.43 -5.37
C TYR A 39 -9.91 -2.81 -5.02
N VAL A 40 -10.48 -3.70 -5.82
CA VAL A 40 -11.80 -4.27 -5.52
C VAL A 40 -11.60 -5.55 -4.74
N LEU A 41 -12.26 -5.66 -3.59
CA LEU A 41 -12.26 -6.89 -2.81
C LEU A 41 -13.27 -7.86 -3.44
N GLN A 42 -12.77 -8.97 -3.97
CA GLN A 42 -13.55 -9.98 -4.71
C GLN A 42 -13.62 -11.28 -3.91
N ALA A 43 -14.53 -12.19 -4.30
CA ALA A 43 -14.58 -13.51 -3.71
C ALA A 43 -13.20 -14.21 -3.82
N ASP A 44 -12.85 -14.98 -2.79
CA ASP A 44 -11.62 -15.75 -2.79
C ASP A 44 -11.78 -16.96 -3.73
N THR A 45 -11.15 -16.88 -4.89
CA THR A 45 -11.15 -17.95 -5.92
C THR A 45 -9.74 -18.43 -6.23
N GLY A 46 -8.74 -17.95 -5.48
CA GLY A 46 -7.33 -18.18 -5.75
C GLY A 46 -6.72 -19.23 -4.85
N SER A 47 -5.54 -19.68 -5.25
CA SER A 47 -4.69 -20.57 -4.44
C SER A 47 -3.23 -20.52 -4.88
N ALA A 48 -2.81 -19.44 -5.58
CA ALA A 48 -1.43 -19.31 -6.02
C ALA A 48 -0.49 -19.22 -4.81
N ALA A 49 0.63 -19.95 -4.87
CA ALA A 49 1.60 -19.96 -3.78
C ALA A 49 2.17 -18.56 -3.52
N ARG A 50 2.18 -18.14 -2.25
CA ARG A 50 2.75 -16.86 -1.83
C ARG A 50 4.26 -16.82 -2.16
N PRO A 51 4.74 -15.79 -2.89
CA PRO A 51 6.17 -15.66 -3.13
C PRO A 51 6.92 -15.40 -1.82
N SER A 52 8.08 -16.04 -1.66
CA SER A 52 8.93 -15.89 -0.47
C SER A 52 9.85 -14.67 -0.53
N SER A 53 10.15 -14.18 -1.73
CA SER A 53 11.04 -13.03 -1.94
C SER A 53 10.28 -11.74 -2.23
N PHE A 54 10.94 -10.64 -1.86
CA PHE A 54 10.56 -9.28 -2.23
C PHE A 54 11.50 -8.80 -3.34
N ASN A 55 10.95 -8.16 -4.36
CA ASN A 55 11.70 -7.80 -5.58
C ASN A 55 11.56 -6.31 -5.88
N LEU A 56 12.61 -5.72 -6.44
CA LEU A 56 12.53 -4.35 -6.96
C LEU A 56 11.52 -4.28 -8.11
N ASP A 57 10.86 -3.13 -8.24
CA ASP A 57 9.86 -2.92 -9.29
C ASP A 57 10.54 -2.46 -10.59
N THR A 58 10.63 -3.37 -11.55
CA THR A 58 11.18 -3.10 -12.90
C THR A 58 10.14 -2.59 -13.89
N GLU A 59 8.87 -2.45 -13.47
CA GLU A 59 7.76 -1.98 -14.30
C GLU A 59 7.43 -0.50 -14.06
N LEU A 60 8.33 0.26 -13.41
CA LEU A 60 8.11 1.68 -13.17
C LEU A 60 8.25 2.49 -14.47
N PRO A 61 7.45 3.56 -14.66
CA PRO A 61 7.58 4.43 -15.82
C PRO A 61 8.97 5.05 -15.95
N SER A 62 9.41 5.33 -17.18
CA SER A 62 10.66 6.04 -17.41
C SER A 62 10.71 7.36 -16.63
N GLY A 63 11.85 7.62 -15.99
CA GLY A 63 12.05 8.78 -15.11
C GLY A 63 11.48 8.62 -13.68
N CYS A 64 10.73 7.55 -13.38
CA CYS A 64 10.23 7.30 -12.03
C CYS A 64 11.20 6.41 -11.23
N ALA A 65 11.83 6.96 -10.20
CA ALA A 65 12.73 6.19 -9.35
C ALA A 65 11.96 5.25 -8.41
N GLY A 66 12.36 3.97 -8.40
CA GLY A 66 11.91 2.97 -7.44
C GLY A 66 12.78 2.90 -6.19
N GLN A 67 12.36 2.08 -5.22
CA GLN A 67 13.25 1.64 -4.15
C GLN A 67 14.46 0.91 -4.74
N THR A 68 15.62 1.02 -4.09
CA THR A 68 16.88 0.47 -4.62
C THR A 68 17.36 -0.77 -3.88
N SER A 69 16.64 -1.21 -2.85
CA SER A 69 16.93 -2.45 -2.12
C SER A 69 15.62 -3.12 -1.69
N SER A 70 15.61 -4.45 -1.70
CA SER A 70 14.54 -5.27 -1.13
C SER A 70 14.92 -5.90 0.22
N ALA A 71 16.07 -5.48 0.78
CA ALA A 71 16.50 -5.86 2.12
C ALA A 71 15.45 -5.45 3.18
N SER A 72 15.53 -6.09 4.34
CA SER A 72 14.64 -5.75 5.46
C SER A 72 14.86 -4.31 5.90
N TYR A 73 13.79 -3.54 6.10
CA TYR A 73 13.91 -2.19 6.67
C TYR A 73 14.54 -2.19 8.08
N ALA A 74 14.48 -3.33 8.79
CA ALA A 74 15.16 -3.51 10.06
C ALA A 74 16.68 -3.32 10.00
N SER A 75 17.32 -3.52 8.83
CA SER A 75 18.77 -3.30 8.66
C SER A 75 19.19 -1.84 8.75
N VAL A 76 18.23 -0.93 8.56
CA VAL A 76 18.41 0.52 8.62
C VAL A 76 17.77 1.09 9.87
N ARG A 77 16.60 0.57 10.24
CA ARG A 77 15.86 1.00 11.42
C ARG A 77 15.15 -0.18 12.06
N SER A 78 15.67 -0.61 13.20
CA SER A 78 15.06 -1.68 14.00
C SER A 78 13.59 -1.39 14.33
N GLY A 79 12.80 -2.46 14.42
CA GLY A 79 11.35 -2.37 14.67
C GLY A 79 10.49 -2.02 13.45
N TYR A 80 11.05 -2.07 12.23
CA TYR A 80 10.31 -1.88 10.99
C TYR A 80 10.36 -3.13 10.11
N ASP A 81 9.17 -3.52 9.63
CA ASP A 81 8.97 -4.61 8.69
C ASP A 81 8.78 -4.10 7.27
N ARG A 82 9.01 -5.00 6.30
CA ARG A 82 8.48 -4.87 4.94
C ARG A 82 6.97 -5.12 4.97
N GLY A 83 6.19 -4.05 5.13
CA GLY A 83 4.74 -4.12 5.21
C GLY A 83 4.08 -3.97 3.85
N HIS A 84 3.15 -4.87 3.53
CA HIS A 84 2.32 -4.78 2.33
C HIS A 84 1.25 -3.68 2.50
N LEU A 85 1.02 -2.89 1.44
CA LEU A 85 -0.18 -2.05 1.36
C LEU A 85 -1.37 -2.84 0.81
N VAL A 86 -1.14 -3.58 -0.29
CA VAL A 86 -2.07 -4.59 -0.80
C VAL A 86 -1.52 -5.96 -0.41
N THR A 87 -2.27 -6.69 0.41
CA THR A 87 -1.84 -8.02 0.86
C THR A 87 -1.74 -9.01 -0.31
N SER A 88 -0.72 -9.87 -0.25
CA SER A 88 -0.43 -10.85 -1.30
C SER A 88 -1.59 -11.83 -1.48
N ASN A 89 -2.24 -12.24 -0.39
CA ASN A 89 -3.31 -13.25 -0.44
C ASN A 89 -4.54 -12.77 -1.22
N HIS A 90 -4.87 -11.47 -1.21
CA HIS A 90 -5.98 -10.94 -2.03
C HIS A 90 -5.75 -11.04 -3.54
N MET A 91 -4.52 -11.34 -3.97
CA MET A 91 -4.09 -11.37 -5.37
C MET A 91 -3.76 -12.79 -5.87
N ASP A 92 -3.99 -13.82 -5.06
CA ASP A 92 -3.62 -15.22 -5.32
C ASP A 92 -4.48 -15.93 -6.39
N TYR A 93 -5.53 -15.28 -6.88
CA TYR A 93 -6.32 -15.71 -8.03
C TYR A 93 -5.55 -15.53 -9.36
N ASN A 94 -4.42 -14.83 -9.35
CA ASN A 94 -3.57 -14.66 -10.52
C ASN A 94 -2.08 -14.65 -10.12
N THR A 95 -1.30 -15.57 -10.69
CA THR A 95 0.13 -15.73 -10.37
C THR A 95 0.98 -14.49 -10.70
N THR A 96 0.58 -13.66 -11.66
CA THR A 96 1.23 -12.38 -11.95
C THR A 96 0.89 -11.34 -10.88
N TYR A 97 -0.36 -11.27 -10.43
CA TYR A 97 -0.80 -10.25 -9.46
C TYR A 97 -0.24 -10.53 -8.06
N ILE A 98 -0.21 -11.78 -7.62
CA ILE A 98 0.42 -12.14 -6.33
C ILE A 98 1.92 -11.83 -6.31
N ARG A 99 2.62 -12.01 -7.45
CA ARG A 99 4.02 -11.59 -7.60
C ARG A 99 4.16 -10.08 -7.55
N ARG A 100 3.28 -9.35 -8.24
CA ARG A 100 3.26 -7.87 -8.22
C ARG A 100 3.03 -7.31 -6.81
N ALA A 101 2.17 -7.95 -6.01
CA ALA A 101 1.97 -7.57 -4.61
C ALA A 101 3.25 -7.65 -3.76
N ASN A 102 4.24 -8.45 -4.15
CA ASN A 102 5.55 -8.52 -3.49
C ASN A 102 6.62 -7.59 -4.09
N LEU A 103 6.26 -6.71 -5.04
CA LEU A 103 7.16 -5.69 -5.55
C LEU A 103 7.32 -4.55 -4.55
N MET A 104 8.53 -4.01 -4.43
CA MET A 104 8.85 -2.93 -3.49
C MET A 104 8.06 -1.64 -3.75
N SER A 105 7.38 -1.46 -4.88
CA SER A 105 6.43 -0.36 -5.04
C SER A 105 5.18 -0.47 -4.15
N ASN A 106 4.77 -1.69 -3.78
CA ASN A 106 3.67 -1.98 -2.85
C ASN A 106 4.13 -2.17 -1.39
N ILE A 107 5.45 -2.21 -1.15
CA ILE A 107 6.02 -2.47 0.17
C ILE A 107 6.51 -1.17 0.80
N VAL A 108 6.14 -0.95 2.05
CA VAL A 108 6.49 0.26 2.78
C VAL A 108 7.05 -0.10 4.16
N PRO A 109 7.93 0.71 4.75
CA PRO A 109 8.37 0.51 6.12
C PRO A 109 7.16 0.63 7.05
N GLN A 110 6.75 -0.46 7.68
CA GLN A 110 5.70 -0.43 8.70
C GLN A 110 6.29 -0.76 10.06
N VAL A 111 5.79 -0.12 11.12
CA VAL A 111 6.17 -0.49 12.49
C VAL A 111 5.78 -1.95 12.72
N ALA A 112 6.71 -2.78 13.22
CA ALA A 112 6.53 -4.22 13.31
C ALA A 112 5.28 -4.61 14.12
N SER A 113 5.05 -3.96 15.26
CA SER A 113 3.86 -4.21 16.10
C SER A 113 2.53 -3.82 15.41
N PHE A 114 2.56 -2.85 14.49
CA PHE A 114 1.40 -2.49 13.67
C PHE A 114 1.17 -3.54 12.58
N ASN A 115 2.22 -3.85 11.80
CA ASN A 115 2.18 -4.81 10.69
C ASN A 115 1.73 -6.20 11.18
N GLN A 116 2.33 -6.71 12.25
CA GLN A 116 2.04 -8.04 12.80
C GLN A 116 0.79 -8.08 13.69
N GLY A 117 0.27 -6.91 14.06
CA GLY A 117 -0.85 -6.77 14.99
C GLY A 117 -2.15 -6.41 14.28
N ILE A 118 -2.55 -5.14 14.40
CA ILE A 118 -3.86 -4.68 13.89
C ILE A 118 -3.97 -4.80 12.37
N TRP A 119 -2.86 -4.68 11.65
CA TRP A 119 -2.86 -4.77 10.19
C TRP A 119 -3.20 -6.19 9.71
N VAL A 120 -2.51 -7.22 10.20
CA VAL A 120 -2.87 -8.63 9.93
C VAL A 120 -4.33 -8.94 10.29
N ARG A 121 -4.84 -8.44 11.42
CA ARG A 121 -6.25 -8.63 11.79
C ARG A 121 -7.22 -7.99 10.79
N ALA A 122 -6.88 -6.82 10.27
CA ALA A 122 -7.68 -6.16 9.23
C ALA A 122 -7.67 -6.97 7.93
N GLU A 123 -6.51 -7.53 7.55
CA GLU A 123 -6.39 -8.46 6.41
C GLU A 123 -7.25 -9.71 6.62
N GLU A 124 -7.19 -10.36 7.80
CA GLU A 124 -8.00 -11.54 8.13
C GLU A 124 -9.50 -11.28 8.04
N VAL A 125 -9.96 -10.10 8.50
CA VAL A 125 -11.37 -9.70 8.39
C VAL A 125 -11.76 -9.56 6.92
N ALA A 126 -10.93 -8.90 6.09
CA ALA A 126 -11.16 -8.80 4.66
C ALA A 126 -11.25 -10.19 4.01
N GLU A 127 -10.33 -11.10 4.35
CA GLU A 127 -10.33 -12.48 3.86
C GLU A 127 -11.59 -13.27 4.27
N CYS A 128 -12.06 -13.09 5.49
CA CYS A 128 -13.30 -13.72 5.96
C CYS A 128 -14.49 -13.32 5.08
N TYR A 129 -14.59 -12.04 4.70
CA TYR A 129 -15.62 -11.57 3.78
C TYR A 129 -15.44 -12.15 2.38
N ARG A 130 -14.21 -12.24 1.86
CA ARG A 130 -13.90 -12.87 0.56
C ARG A 130 -14.36 -14.32 0.48
N LYS A 131 -14.23 -15.08 1.57
CA LYS A 131 -14.66 -16.48 1.63
C LYS A 131 -16.17 -16.67 1.78
N ARG A 132 -16.91 -15.63 2.15
CA ARG A 132 -18.37 -15.71 2.39
C ARG A 132 -19.12 -14.62 1.65
N PRO A 133 -19.23 -14.71 0.31
CA PRO A 133 -19.75 -13.59 -0.44
C PRO A 133 -21.23 -13.24 -0.15
N SER A 134 -22.01 -14.22 0.29
CA SER A 134 -23.39 -14.00 0.70
C SER A 134 -23.53 -13.17 1.99
N LEU A 135 -22.45 -12.96 2.76
CA LEU A 135 -22.44 -12.09 3.94
C LEU A 135 -22.06 -10.65 3.63
N TRP A 136 -21.53 -10.34 2.43
CA TRP A 136 -21.17 -8.98 1.99
C TRP A 136 -22.34 -8.00 2.16
N GLY A 137 -23.53 -8.37 1.66
CA GLY A 137 -24.70 -7.50 1.70
C GLY A 137 -25.43 -7.45 3.05
N ARG A 138 -25.34 -8.52 3.87
CA ARG A 138 -26.21 -8.65 5.06
C ARG A 138 -25.64 -8.08 6.36
N HIS A 139 -24.35 -7.79 6.41
CA HIS A 139 -23.67 -7.34 7.64
C HIS A 139 -23.27 -5.86 7.60
N LEU A 140 -22.82 -5.34 6.45
CA LEU A 140 -22.52 -3.90 6.31
C LEU A 140 -23.78 -3.04 6.36
N GLN A 141 -24.89 -3.53 5.81
CA GLN A 141 -26.19 -2.83 5.85
C GLN A 141 -26.80 -2.74 7.27
N ARG A 142 -26.29 -3.52 8.23
CA ARG A 142 -26.72 -3.53 9.64
C ARG A 142 -25.76 -2.80 10.59
N HIS A 143 -24.53 -2.54 10.16
CA HIS A 143 -23.49 -1.86 10.92
C HIS A 143 -23.06 -0.54 10.29
N ASP A 144 -24.00 0.11 9.59
CA ASP A 144 -23.81 1.42 8.97
C ASP A 144 -23.30 2.43 10.03
N GLN A 145 -22.23 3.13 9.67
CA GLN A 145 -21.63 4.32 10.31
C GLN A 145 -20.68 4.21 11.51
N ARG A 146 -20.58 3.10 12.26
CA ARG A 146 -19.72 3.11 13.49
C ARG A 146 -18.26 2.69 13.30
N LEU A 147 -17.93 1.86 12.32
CA LEU A 147 -16.52 1.55 12.01
C LEU A 147 -15.86 2.60 11.09
N LEU A 148 -16.66 3.49 10.50
CA LEU A 148 -16.20 4.53 9.57
C LEU A 148 -15.96 5.90 10.22
N SER A 149 -16.29 6.07 11.51
CA SER A 149 -16.29 7.39 12.18
C SER A 149 -15.40 7.52 13.41
N HIS A 150 -14.80 6.44 13.93
CA HIS A 150 -13.85 6.58 15.04
C HIS A 150 -12.46 6.93 14.54
N GLN A 151 -12.28 8.24 14.37
CA GLN A 151 -11.02 8.96 14.19
C GLN A 151 -10.09 8.74 15.38
N SER A 152 -9.36 7.62 15.37
CA SER A 152 -8.12 7.46 16.13
C SER A 152 -7.23 6.42 15.47
N TRP A 153 -6.86 6.65 14.21
CA TRP A 153 -5.99 5.74 13.47
C TRP A 153 -4.52 6.08 13.72
N HIS A 154 -3.78 5.07 14.20
CA HIS A 154 -2.32 5.13 14.31
C HIS A 154 -1.67 5.42 12.94
N PRO A 155 -0.55 6.16 12.89
CA PRO A 155 -0.23 7.00 11.74
C PRO A 155 0.32 6.29 10.49
N HIS A 156 0.24 4.97 10.36
CA HIS A 156 1.09 4.22 9.41
C HIS A 156 0.40 3.71 8.14
N ALA A 157 -0.88 3.33 8.20
CA ALA A 157 -1.75 3.05 7.03
C ALA A 157 -3.21 2.94 7.52
N GLY A 158 -4.12 3.67 6.89
CA GLY A 158 -5.57 3.55 7.14
C GLY A 158 -6.25 2.85 5.97
N PHE A 159 -7.32 2.11 6.24
CA PHE A 159 -8.18 1.50 5.23
C PHE A 159 -9.55 2.20 5.21
N PHE A 160 -10.12 2.35 4.03
CA PHE A 160 -11.47 2.84 3.80
C PHE A 160 -12.19 1.88 2.84
N LEU A 161 -13.33 1.35 3.27
CA LEU A 161 -14.24 0.54 2.44
C LEU A 161 -15.30 1.49 1.92
N GLU A 162 -15.29 1.75 0.62
CA GLU A 162 -16.36 2.52 -0.01
C GLU A 162 -17.33 1.55 -0.69
N ASP A 163 -18.60 1.64 -0.33
CA ASP A 163 -19.69 1.11 -1.15
C ASP A 163 -19.83 2.00 -2.38
N HIS A 164 -19.62 1.44 -3.56
CA HIS A 164 -19.96 2.12 -4.81
C HIS A 164 -21.02 1.27 -5.51
N HIS A 165 -22.28 1.71 -5.34
CA HIS A 165 -23.51 1.33 -6.05
C HIS A 165 -24.43 0.25 -5.45
N HIS A 166 -25.67 0.70 -5.23
CA HIS A 166 -26.90 -0.08 -5.15
C HIS A 166 -26.95 -1.20 -6.20
N GLY A 167 -26.70 -2.45 -5.77
CA GLY A 167 -27.12 -3.65 -6.51
C GLY A 167 -26.02 -4.59 -7.02
N GLN A 168 -24.72 -4.31 -6.83
CA GLN A 168 -23.65 -5.24 -7.19
C GLN A 168 -22.69 -5.41 -6.01
N SER A 169 -22.40 -6.66 -5.62
CA SER A 169 -21.54 -7.05 -4.49
C SER A 169 -20.04 -6.81 -4.76
N LYS A 170 -19.64 -5.59 -5.13
CA LYS A 170 -18.25 -5.23 -5.41
C LYS A 170 -17.84 -4.04 -4.54
N TRP A 171 -16.90 -4.28 -3.63
CA TRP A 171 -16.46 -3.28 -2.66
C TRP A 171 -15.08 -2.77 -3.01
N ARG A 172 -14.89 -1.45 -2.94
CA ARG A 172 -13.57 -0.85 -3.17
C ARG A 172 -12.85 -0.68 -1.84
N LEU A 173 -11.67 -1.27 -1.75
CA LEU A 173 -10.71 -0.98 -0.69
C LEU A 173 -9.76 0.08 -1.16
N SER A 174 -9.57 1.10 -0.32
CA SER A 174 -8.52 2.08 -0.51
C SER A 174 -7.82 2.37 0.81
N GLY A 175 -6.61 2.92 0.73
CA GLY A 175 -5.89 3.39 1.90
C GLY A 175 -4.80 4.37 1.54
N HIS A 176 -4.43 5.25 2.48
CA HIS A 176 -3.44 6.30 2.25
C HIS A 176 -2.43 6.33 3.38
N GLN A 177 -1.20 6.72 3.05
CA GLN A 177 -0.23 7.14 4.05
C GLN A 177 -0.54 8.59 4.49
N LEU A 178 -0.35 8.87 5.78
CA LEU A 178 -0.44 10.25 6.31
C LEU A 178 0.86 11.02 5.99
N ALA A 179 0.80 12.35 5.94
CA ALA A 179 1.96 13.18 5.61
C ALA A 179 3.21 12.87 6.46
N HIS A 180 3.03 12.72 7.78
CA HIS A 180 4.15 12.40 8.68
C HIS A 180 4.73 10.99 8.49
N SER A 181 3.89 10.00 8.16
CA SER A 181 4.37 8.65 7.86
C SER A 181 5.05 8.57 6.50
N LYS A 182 4.52 9.25 5.47
CA LYS A 182 5.17 9.40 4.16
C LYS A 182 6.62 9.85 4.30
N GLN A 183 6.87 10.96 5.00
CA GLN A 183 8.22 11.48 5.23
C GLN A 183 9.11 10.53 6.03
N ARG A 184 8.54 9.79 6.99
CA ARG A 184 9.30 8.81 7.78
C ARG A 184 9.68 7.60 6.93
N HIS A 185 8.72 7.07 6.17
CA HIS A 185 8.91 5.94 5.28
C HIS A 185 9.93 6.28 4.18
N ALA A 186 9.81 7.46 3.58
CA ALA A 186 10.78 7.99 2.61
C ALA A 186 12.20 8.07 3.19
N ARG A 187 12.34 8.53 4.45
CA ARG A 187 13.65 8.57 5.12
C ARG A 187 14.27 7.19 5.33
N ILE A 188 13.47 6.20 5.76
CA ILE A 188 13.94 4.83 5.96
C ILE A 188 14.30 4.17 4.62
N ALA A 189 13.46 4.32 3.59
CA ALA A 189 13.74 3.83 2.24
C ALA A 189 14.97 4.51 1.61
N GLY A 190 15.14 5.81 1.81
CA GLY A 190 16.30 6.56 1.34
C GLY A 190 17.60 6.24 2.08
N GLN A 191 17.55 5.78 3.32
CA GLN A 191 18.72 5.29 4.05
C GLN A 191 19.21 3.95 3.50
N LEU A 192 18.30 3.04 3.11
CA LEU A 192 18.67 1.78 2.44
C LEU A 192 19.43 2.06 1.14
N HIS A 193 19.05 3.10 0.40
CA HIS A 193 19.78 3.49 -0.80
C HIS A 193 21.24 3.81 -0.54
N ARG A 194 21.54 4.56 0.54
CA ARG A 194 22.92 4.94 0.90
C ARG A 194 23.77 3.78 1.41
N GLN A 195 23.17 2.70 1.92
CA GLN A 195 23.92 1.52 2.37
C GLN A 195 24.37 0.61 1.21
N HIS A 196 23.77 0.78 0.04
CA HIS A 196 24.01 -0.07 -1.14
C HIS A 196 24.65 0.70 -2.31
N GLN A 197 25.15 1.91 -2.06
CA GLN A 197 26.07 2.65 -2.93
C GLN A 197 27.47 2.64 -2.30
#